data_AF-A0A3N5I853-F1
#
_entry.id   AF-A0A3N5I853-F1
#
_cell.length_a   1.000
_cell.length_b   1.000
_cell.length_c   1.000
_cell.angle_alpha   90.00
_cell.angle_beta   90.00
_cell.angle_gamma   90.00
#
_symmetry.space_group_name_H-M   'P 1'
#
loop_
_entity.id
_entity.type
_entity.pdbx_description
1 polymer ?
#
loop_
_entity_poly.entity_id
_entity_poly.type
_entity_poly.pdbx_seq_one_letter_code
_entity_poly.pdbx_strand_id
1 'polypeptide(L)'
;MPELPDELIRTNAILDEYVKIHDSIFKFSWRKALSSVPGLFKTTDFGAHFIDLDRLVTKLAAISAALKAEPGALEGSHHYTEALLETIRALRDICRRFYEQSQGDLGKYPMAEYHTDLKTYEVLMNKCQGLGAALNQRIRNTQVEPEG
;
A
#
# COMPACT_ATOMS: atom_id res chain seq x y z
N MET A 1 28.57 1.40 4.74
CA MET A 1 27.12 1.39 5.03
C MET A 1 26.79 0.00 5.52
N PRO A 2 26.10 -0.20 6.65
CA PRO A 2 25.48 -1.50 6.88
C PRO A 2 24.50 -1.72 5.73
N GLU A 3 24.68 -2.81 5.00
CA GLU A 3 23.78 -3.15 3.91
C GLU A 3 22.41 -3.44 4.52
N LEU A 4 21.40 -2.71 4.06
CA LEU A 4 20.02 -3.04 4.42
C LEU A 4 19.71 -4.42 3.85
N PRO A 5 18.97 -5.27 4.57
CA PRO A 5 18.48 -6.53 4.04
C PRO A 5 17.85 -6.33 2.66
N ASP A 6 18.20 -7.17 1.69
CA ASP A 6 17.71 -7.11 0.30
C ASP A 6 16.18 -7.08 0.25
N GLU A 7 15.54 -7.79 1.18
CA GLU A 7 14.10 -7.84 1.38
C GLU A 7 13.52 -6.45 1.70
N LEU A 8 14.18 -5.66 2.54
CA LEU A 8 13.73 -4.31 2.87
C LEU A 8 13.91 -3.34 1.70
N ILE A 9 14.99 -3.50 0.92
CA ILE A 9 15.20 -2.71 -0.31
C ILE A 9 14.07 -3.01 -1.31
N ARG A 10 13.72 -4.29 -1.49
CA ARG A 10 12.62 -4.71 -2.36
C ARG A 10 11.26 -4.25 -1.85
N THR A 11 11.03 -4.31 -0.53
CA THR A 11 9.81 -3.76 0.09
C THR A 11 9.69 -2.25 -0.18
N ASN A 12 10.78 -1.49 -0.10
CA ASN A 12 10.77 -0.06 -0.41
C ASN A 12 10.46 0.22 -1.89
N ALA A 13 11.00 -0.57 -2.82
CA ALA A 13 10.63 -0.45 -4.23
C ALA A 13 9.13 -0.72 -4.47
N ILE A 14 8.54 -1.70 -3.77
CA ILE A 14 7.10 -1.96 -3.81
C ILE A 14 6.30 -0.80 -3.21
N LEU A 15 6.78 -0.21 -2.12
CA LEU A 15 6.16 0.98 -1.52
C LEU A 15 6.11 2.14 -2.53
N ASP A 16 7.19 2.40 -3.26
CA ASP A 16 7.23 3.46 -4.27
C ASP A 16 6.25 3.21 -5.43
N GLU A 17 6.12 1.97 -5.89
CA GLU A 17 5.10 1.59 -6.89
C GLU A 17 3.69 1.78 -6.34
N TYR A 18 3.45 1.35 -5.10
CA TYR A 18 2.17 1.49 -4.41
C TYR A 18 1.77 2.95 -4.23
N VAL A 19 2.68 3.83 -3.78
CA VAL A 19 2.40 5.26 -3.58
C VAL A 19 1.98 5.93 -4.89
N LYS A 20 2.58 5.55 -6.03
CA LYS A 20 2.17 6.07 -7.34
C LYS A 20 0.73 5.69 -7.69
N ILE A 21 0.33 4.45 -7.41
CA ILE A 21 -1.04 3.96 -7.64
C ILE A 21 -2.02 4.64 -6.68
N HIS A 22 -1.66 4.72 -5.40
CA HIS A 22 -2.43 5.42 -4.39
C HIS A 22 -2.70 6.87 -4.81
N ASP A 23 -1.65 7.60 -5.18
CA ASP A 23 -1.75 8.97 -5.61
C ASP A 23 -2.55 9.09 -6.89
N SER A 24 -2.42 8.18 -7.87
CA SER A 24 -3.24 8.25 -9.08
C SER A 24 -4.73 8.10 -8.78
N ILE A 25 -5.11 7.30 -7.78
CA ILE A 25 -6.50 7.12 -7.33
C ILE A 25 -6.99 8.36 -6.58
N PHE A 26 -6.27 8.80 -5.54
CA PHE A 26 -6.77 9.81 -4.60
C PHE A 26 -6.42 11.26 -4.98
N LYS A 27 -5.27 11.52 -5.63
CA LYS A 27 -4.92 12.85 -6.16
C LYS A 27 -5.86 13.27 -7.30
N PHE A 28 -6.46 12.31 -7.99
CA PHE A 28 -7.50 12.60 -8.97
C PHE A 28 -8.81 13.07 -8.32
N SER A 29 -9.15 12.55 -7.12
CA SER A 29 -10.30 13.02 -6.34
C SER A 29 -10.16 14.49 -5.91
N TRP A 30 -8.95 14.91 -5.54
CA TRP A 30 -8.64 16.33 -5.29
C TRP A 30 -8.75 17.20 -6.54
N ARG A 31 -8.31 16.69 -7.70
CA ARG A 31 -8.52 17.38 -8.99
C ARG A 31 -10.01 17.52 -9.31
N LYS A 32 -10.82 16.49 -9.02
CA LYS A 32 -12.27 16.47 -9.24
C LYS A 32 -13.01 17.51 -8.36
N ALA A 33 -12.56 17.71 -7.13
CA ALA A 33 -13.06 18.77 -6.24
C ALA A 33 -12.73 20.20 -6.74
N LEU A 34 -11.62 20.35 -7.46
CA LEU A 34 -11.20 21.62 -8.08
C LEU A 34 -11.76 21.83 -9.50
N SER A 35 -12.44 20.84 -10.06
CA SER A 35 -12.72 20.81 -11.48
C SER A 35 -14.20 20.72 -11.82
N SER A 36 -14.86 21.85 -11.72
CA SER A 36 -16.20 22.12 -12.23
C SER A 36 -16.25 22.22 -13.77
N VAL A 37 -15.38 21.51 -14.51
CA VAL A 37 -15.28 21.58 -15.97
C VAL A 37 -15.70 20.24 -16.59
N PRO A 38 -16.86 20.16 -17.27
CA PRO A 38 -17.32 18.95 -17.94
C PRO A 38 -16.38 18.55 -19.09
N GLY A 39 -16.05 17.25 -19.22
CA GLY A 39 -15.46 16.68 -20.44
C GLY A 39 -13.93 16.50 -20.48
N LEU A 40 -13.17 16.92 -19.47
CA LEU A 40 -11.69 16.80 -19.47
C LEU A 40 -11.11 15.76 -18.49
N PHE A 41 -11.95 15.16 -17.63
CA PHE A 41 -11.46 14.28 -16.57
C PHE A 41 -11.44 12.82 -17.03
N LYS A 42 -10.22 12.32 -17.23
CA LYS A 42 -9.91 10.91 -17.52
C LYS A 42 -10.49 10.03 -16.41
N THR A 43 -11.42 9.15 -16.72
CA THR A 43 -11.99 8.19 -15.76
C THR A 43 -10.85 7.36 -15.16
N THR A 44 -10.81 7.24 -13.82
CA THR A 44 -9.85 6.36 -13.14
C THR A 44 -10.07 4.93 -13.62
N ASP A 45 -9.04 4.30 -14.19
CA ASP A 45 -9.08 2.90 -14.62
C ASP A 45 -8.81 1.99 -13.41
N PHE A 46 -9.88 1.68 -12.68
CA PHE A 46 -9.80 0.79 -11.52
C PHE A 46 -9.42 -0.66 -11.90
N GLY A 47 -9.65 -1.07 -13.15
CA GLY A 47 -9.25 -2.39 -13.64
C GLY A 47 -7.73 -2.51 -13.76
N ALA A 48 -7.10 -1.51 -14.38
CA ALA A 48 -5.64 -1.44 -14.44
C ALA A 48 -5.00 -1.39 -13.04
N HIS A 49 -5.53 -0.54 -12.15
CA HIS A 49 -5.03 -0.46 -10.77
C HIS A 49 -5.23 -1.75 -9.98
N PHE A 50 -6.35 -2.45 -10.17
CA PHE A 50 -6.56 -3.76 -9.56
C PHE A 50 -5.46 -4.76 -9.95
N ILE A 51 -5.14 -4.86 -11.25
CA ILE A 51 -4.09 -5.76 -11.77
C ILE A 51 -2.72 -5.40 -11.19
N ASP A 52 -2.38 -4.10 -11.20
CA ASP A 52 -1.09 -3.64 -10.67
C ASP A 52 -0.97 -3.91 -9.17
N LEU A 53 -2.03 -3.63 -8.39
CA LEU A 53 -2.04 -3.90 -6.95
C LEU A 53 -1.97 -5.40 -6.65
N ASP A 54 -2.64 -6.26 -7.42
CA ASP A 54 -2.57 -7.70 -7.25
C ASP A 54 -1.16 -8.26 -7.50
N ARG A 55 -0.47 -7.71 -8.50
CA ARG A 55 0.96 -7.98 -8.73
C ARG A 55 1.81 -7.58 -7.52
N LEU A 56 1.58 -6.39 -6.94
CA LEU A 56 2.30 -5.94 -5.75
C LEU A 56 2.03 -6.84 -4.54
N VAL A 57 0.77 -7.23 -4.32
CA VAL A 57 0.38 -8.17 -3.25
C VAL A 57 1.14 -9.48 -3.38
N THR A 58 1.22 -10.04 -4.59
CA THR A 58 1.93 -11.30 -4.84
C THR A 58 3.43 -11.19 -4.53
N LYS A 59 4.08 -10.12 -5.03
CA LYS A 59 5.51 -9.87 -4.75
C LYS A 59 5.77 -9.68 -3.25
N LEU A 60 4.95 -8.86 -2.59
CA LEU A 60 5.14 -8.50 -1.19
C LEU A 60 4.81 -9.66 -0.24
N ALA A 61 3.87 -10.54 -0.60
CA ALA A 61 3.60 -11.76 0.14
C ALA A 61 4.80 -12.71 0.16
N ALA A 62 5.53 -12.83 -0.96
CA ALA A 62 6.76 -13.62 -1.02
C ALA A 62 7.86 -13.03 -0.11
N ILE A 63 8.03 -11.71 -0.12
CA ILE A 63 9.01 -11.01 0.75
C ILE A 63 8.63 -11.16 2.23
N SER A 64 7.36 -10.97 2.56
CA SER A 64 6.85 -11.16 3.93
C SER A 64 7.12 -12.57 4.45
N ALA A 65 6.88 -13.60 3.62
CA ALA A 65 7.19 -14.98 3.98
C ALA A 65 8.69 -15.21 4.18
N ALA A 66 9.55 -14.63 3.34
CA ALA A 66 11.01 -14.72 3.48
C ALA A 66 11.49 -14.08 4.80
N LEU A 67 11.07 -12.85 5.07
CA LEU A 67 11.39 -12.13 6.31
C LEU A 67 10.90 -12.85 7.58
N LYS A 68 9.78 -13.58 7.49
CA LYS A 68 9.27 -14.38 8.61
C LYS A 68 10.14 -15.59 8.90
N ALA A 69 10.70 -16.19 7.85
CA ALA A 69 11.48 -17.41 7.94
C ALA A 69 12.96 -17.15 8.25
N GLU A 70 13.45 -15.92 8.06
CA GLU A 70 14.85 -15.56 8.22
C GLU A 70 15.23 -15.31 9.68
N PRO A 71 16.07 -16.17 10.30
CA PRO A 71 16.62 -15.90 11.63
C PRO A 71 17.65 -14.78 11.54
N GLY A 72 17.42 -13.68 12.26
CA GLY A 72 18.28 -12.49 12.23
C GLY A 72 17.73 -11.35 11.36
N ALA A 73 16.54 -11.50 10.76
CA ALA A 73 15.84 -10.40 10.13
C ALA A 73 15.71 -9.20 11.10
N LEU A 74 15.92 -8.00 10.59
CA LEU A 74 15.87 -6.78 11.39
C LEU A 74 14.55 -6.70 12.16
N GLU A 75 14.63 -6.51 13.47
CA GLU A 75 13.46 -6.58 14.34
C GLU A 75 12.37 -5.58 13.89
N GLY A 76 11.18 -6.09 13.57
CA GLY A 76 10.05 -5.28 13.08
C GLY A 76 9.92 -5.22 11.55
N SER A 77 10.90 -5.68 10.78
CA SER A 77 10.86 -5.76 9.30
C SER A 77 9.68 -6.60 8.80
N HIS A 78 9.48 -7.79 9.40
CA HIS A 78 8.35 -8.67 9.09
C HIS A 78 7.00 -7.98 9.36
N HIS A 79 6.82 -7.42 10.56
CA HIS A 79 5.57 -6.76 10.95
C HIS A 79 5.24 -5.56 10.06
N TYR A 80 6.25 -4.76 9.70
CA TYR A 80 6.09 -3.66 8.76
C TYR A 80 5.68 -4.15 7.37
N THR A 81 6.37 -5.16 6.83
CA THR A 81 6.10 -5.73 5.51
C THR A 81 4.71 -6.37 5.45
N GLU A 82 4.30 -7.07 6.51
CA GLU A 82 2.96 -7.64 6.65
C GLU A 82 1.88 -6.56 6.72
N ALA A 83 2.10 -5.48 7.49
CA ALA A 83 1.18 -4.35 7.53
C ALA A 83 1.04 -3.66 6.16
N LEU A 84 2.14 -3.46 5.44
CA LEU A 84 2.10 -2.92 4.06
C LEU A 84 1.31 -3.85 3.13
N LEU A 85 1.49 -5.16 3.24
CA LEU A 85 0.73 -6.15 2.49
C LEU A 85 -0.77 -6.07 2.76
N GLU A 86 -1.18 -5.94 4.03
CA GLU A 86 -2.58 -5.73 4.41
C GLU A 86 -3.13 -4.44 3.78
N THR A 87 -2.37 -3.34 3.84
CA THR A 87 -2.77 -2.05 3.25
C THR A 87 -2.97 -2.14 1.73
N ILE A 88 -2.01 -2.73 1.00
CA ILE A 88 -2.10 -2.89 -0.46
C ILE A 88 -3.29 -3.80 -0.83
N ARG A 89 -3.54 -4.87 -0.07
CA ARG A 89 -4.70 -5.76 -0.27
C ARG A 89 -6.03 -5.02 -0.10
N ALA A 90 -6.14 -4.18 0.93
CA ALA A 90 -7.35 -3.39 1.16
C ALA A 90 -7.62 -2.43 -0.01
N LEU A 91 -6.60 -1.73 -0.51
CA LEU A 91 -6.76 -0.86 -1.68
C LEU A 91 -7.10 -1.65 -2.95
N ARG A 92 -6.48 -2.82 -3.15
CA ARG A 92 -6.78 -3.73 -4.26
C ARG A 92 -8.26 -4.13 -4.26
N ASP A 93 -8.79 -4.49 -3.10
CA ASP A 93 -10.17 -4.94 -2.97
C ASP A 93 -11.17 -3.80 -3.22
N ILE A 94 -10.85 -2.57 -2.79
CA ILE A 94 -11.62 -1.37 -3.17
C ILE A 94 -11.61 -1.17 -4.69
N CYS A 95 -10.45 -1.28 -5.34
CA CYS A 95 -10.33 -1.15 -6.79
C CYS A 95 -11.11 -2.24 -7.54
N ARG A 96 -11.07 -3.49 -7.06
CA ARG A 96 -11.85 -4.61 -7.61
C ARG A 96 -13.34 -4.28 -7.57
N ARG A 97 -13.86 -3.85 -6.42
CA ARG A 97 -15.29 -3.51 -6.26
C ARG A 97 -15.74 -2.40 -7.20
N PHE A 98 -14.92 -1.35 -7.36
CA PHE A 98 -15.21 -0.29 -8.34
C PHE A 98 -15.14 -0.79 -9.78
N TYR A 99 -14.19 -1.66 -10.11
CA TYR A 99 -14.10 -2.28 -11.43
C TYR A 99 -15.33 -3.12 -11.72
N GLU A 100 -15.74 -4.01 -10.82
CA GLU A 100 -16.96 -4.82 -10.94
C GLU A 100 -18.22 -3.95 -11.11
N GLN A 101 -18.34 -2.86 -10.36
CA GLN A 101 -19.43 -1.89 -10.50
C GLN A 101 -19.44 -1.25 -11.90
N SER A 102 -18.28 -0.91 -12.45
CA SER A 102 -18.14 -0.32 -13.79
C SER A 102 -18.56 -1.27 -14.92
N GLN A 103 -18.54 -2.59 -14.69
CA GLN A 103 -18.95 -3.61 -15.65
C GLN A 103 -20.46 -3.86 -15.68
N GLY A 104 -21.27 -3.04 -14.97
CA GLY A 104 -22.74 -3.07 -15.05
C GLY A 104 -23.45 -3.56 -13.80
N ASP A 105 -22.72 -3.85 -12.71
CA ASP A 105 -23.29 -4.33 -11.46
C ASP A 105 -23.53 -3.17 -10.46
N LEU A 106 -24.39 -2.24 -10.86
CA LEU A 106 -24.58 -0.93 -10.21
C LEU A 106 -25.01 -1.00 -8.73
N GLY A 107 -25.49 -2.15 -8.24
CA GLY A 107 -25.92 -2.36 -6.86
C GLY A 107 -24.88 -2.99 -5.93
N LYS A 108 -23.71 -3.42 -6.44
CA LYS A 108 -22.77 -4.26 -5.67
C LYS A 108 -21.80 -3.53 -4.74
N TYR A 109 -21.69 -2.20 -4.85
CA TYR A 109 -20.84 -1.43 -3.94
C TYR A 109 -21.53 -0.15 -3.45
N PRO A 110 -22.45 -0.28 -2.48
CA PRO A 110 -23.12 0.85 -1.87
C PRO A 110 -22.13 1.82 -1.21
N MET A 111 -22.46 3.11 -1.20
CA MET A 111 -21.58 4.14 -0.63
C MET A 111 -21.24 3.90 0.85
N ALA A 112 -22.16 3.29 1.60
CA ALA A 112 -21.93 2.89 3.00
C ALA A 112 -20.85 1.80 3.15
N GLU A 113 -20.81 0.84 2.22
CA GLU A 113 -19.74 -0.16 2.19
C GLU A 113 -18.42 0.48 1.80
N TYR A 114 -18.42 1.37 0.80
CA TYR A 114 -17.22 2.11 0.43
C TYR A 114 -16.63 2.91 1.60
N HIS A 115 -17.44 3.59 2.40
CA HIS A 115 -16.95 4.29 3.58
C HIS A 115 -16.39 3.36 4.65
N THR A 116 -16.98 2.17 4.81
CA THR A 116 -16.47 1.13 5.72
C THR A 116 -15.12 0.62 5.26
N ASP A 117 -14.99 0.30 3.97
CA ASP A 117 -13.77 -0.20 3.36
C ASP A 117 -12.65 0.86 3.41
N LEU A 118 -13.00 2.12 3.11
CA LEU A 118 -12.06 3.25 3.20
C LEU A 118 -11.57 3.47 4.63
N LYS A 119 -12.45 3.43 5.63
CA LYS A 119 -12.07 3.55 7.04
C LYS A 119 -11.15 2.42 7.47
N THR A 120 -11.43 1.19 7.02
CA THR A 120 -10.57 0.02 7.29
C THR A 120 -9.19 0.22 6.67
N TYR A 121 -9.16 0.67 5.42
CA TYR A 121 -7.93 1.02 4.70
C TYR A 121 -7.12 2.11 5.42
N GLU A 122 -7.76 3.19 5.90
CA GLU A 122 -7.11 4.28 6.65
C GLU A 122 -6.48 3.78 7.96
N VAL A 123 -7.17 2.90 8.69
CA VAL A 123 -6.62 2.27 9.91
C VAL A 123 -5.38 1.44 9.59
N LEU A 124 -5.41 0.66 8.51
CA LEU A 124 -4.26 -0.13 8.06
C LEU A 124 -3.10 0.77 7.63
N MET A 125 -3.36 1.86 6.91
CA MET A 125 -2.36 2.86 6.54
C MET A 125 -1.67 3.44 7.78
N ASN A 126 -2.45 3.86 8.79
CA ASN A 126 -1.90 4.43 10.03
C ASN A 126 -1.03 3.42 10.78
N LYS A 127 -1.46 2.16 10.86
CA LYS A 127 -0.66 1.05 11.43
C LYS A 127 0.65 0.87 10.66
N CYS A 128 0.58 0.81 9.33
CA CYS A 128 1.75 0.66 8.46
C CYS A 128 2.74 1.82 8.64
N GLN A 129 2.25 3.05 8.73
CA GLN A 129 3.07 4.25 8.98
C GLN A 129 3.76 4.19 10.35
N GLY A 130 3.03 3.81 11.40
CA GLY A 130 3.60 3.66 12.74
C GLY A 130 4.72 2.62 12.80
N LEU A 131 4.51 1.46 12.15
CA LEU A 131 5.52 0.41 12.06
C LEU A 131 6.73 0.84 11.22
N GLY A 132 6.51 1.54 10.10
CA GLY A 132 7.59 2.08 9.27
C GLY A 132 8.43 3.12 10.01
N ALA A 133 7.79 3.99 10.80
CA ALA A 133 8.49 4.96 11.64
C ALA A 133 9.36 4.28 12.71
N ALA A 134 8.82 3.26 13.39
CA ALA A 134 9.57 2.47 14.36
C ALA A 134 10.75 1.72 13.72
N LEU A 135 10.55 1.12 12.54
CA LEU A 135 11.61 0.46 11.78
C LEU A 135 12.72 1.44 11.39
N ASN A 136 12.36 2.63 10.90
CA ASN A 136 13.32 3.68 10.56
C ASN A 136 14.14 4.14 11.78
N GLN A 137 13.51 4.26 12.95
CA GLN A 137 14.23 4.58 14.19
C GLN A 137 15.26 3.48 14.53
N ARG A 138 14.88 2.21 14.41
CA ARG A 138 15.79 1.08 14.66
C ARG A 138 16.98 1.07 13.70
N ILE A 139 16.74 1.26 12.40
CA ILE A 139 17.80 1.37 11.39
C ILE A 139 18.79 2.48 11.77
N ARG A 140 18.29 3.64 12.21
CA ARG A 140 19.15 4.75 12.65
C ARG A 140 19.94 4.41 13.91
N ASN A 141 19.31 3.80 14.91
CA ASN A 141 19.99 3.45 16.17
C ASN A 141 21.10 2.41 15.94
N THR A 142 20.86 1.40 15.11
CA THR A 142 21.87 0.40 14.73
C THR A 142 23.01 1.01 13.90
N GLN A 143 22.79 2.14 13.23
CA GLN A 143 23.84 2.87 12.51
C GLN A 143 24.69 3.78 13.42
N VAL A 144 24.19 4.14 14.61
CA VAL A 144 24.86 5.04 15.56
C VAL A 144 25.73 4.28 16.56
N GLU A 145 25.56 2.96 16.71
CA GLU A 145 26.48 2.09 17.45
C GLU A 145 27.56 1.46 16.54
N PRO A 146 28.62 2.21 16.21
CA PRO A 146 29.94 1.61 16.12
C PRO A 146 30.87 2.26 17.15
N GLU A 147 31.54 1.41 17.93
CA GLU A 147 32.60 1.70 18.91
C GLU A 147 32.14 2.02 20.35
N GLY A 148 32.06 0.94 21.14
CA GLY A 148 32.26 0.90 22.58
C GLY A 148 32.97 -0.39 22.95
#